data_AF-A0A679IK75-F1
#
_entry.id   AF-A0A679IK75-F1
#
_cell.length_a   1.000
_cell.length_b   1.000
_cell.length_c   1.000
_cell.angle_alpha   90.00
_cell.angle_beta   90.00
_cell.angle_gamma   90.00
#
_symmetry.space_group_name_H-M   'P 1'
#
loop_
_entity.id
_entity.type
_entity.pdbx_description
1 polymer ?
#
loop_
_entity_poly.entity_id
_entity_poly.type
_entity_poly.pdbx_seq_one_letter_code
_entity_poly.pdbx_strand_id
1 'polypeptide(L)'
;MKEEQWQKIKANYNEKREFLDGVFYRLRLLPNDTAELAIIHSGPCGETIHAPKVTFDVVTRQPLRVFDSLATPTINVTYAEAPDQVNELFELTVTKFLNAKNLG
;
A
#
# COMPACT_ATOMS: atom_id res chain seq x y z
N MET A 1 0.53 6.35 -9.79
CA MET A 1 -0.90 6.51 -9.46
C MET A 1 -1.47 7.80 -10.04
N LYS A 2 -2.68 7.74 -10.60
CA LYS A 2 -3.44 8.89 -11.13
C LYS A 2 -4.26 9.60 -10.03
N GLU A 3 -4.58 10.88 -10.22
CA GLU A 3 -5.36 11.67 -9.25
C GLU A 3 -6.74 11.06 -8.95
N GLU A 4 -7.46 10.58 -9.96
CA GLU A 4 -8.76 9.93 -9.75
C GLU A 4 -8.66 8.71 -8.83
N GLN A 5 -7.64 7.87 -9.05
CA GLN A 5 -7.40 6.67 -8.23
C GLN A 5 -7.13 7.08 -6.77
N TRP A 6 -6.34 8.13 -6.58
CA TRP A 6 -6.05 8.67 -5.24
C TRP A 6 -7.32 9.13 -4.53
N GLN A 7 -8.16 9.93 -5.20
CA GLN A 7 -9.40 10.43 -4.61
C GLN A 7 -10.35 9.28 -4.23
N LYS A 8 -10.46 8.26 -5.09
CA LYS A 8 -11.24 7.05 -4.79
C LYS A 8 -10.70 6.32 -3.56
N ILE A 9 -9.39 6.11 -3.47
CA ILE A 9 -8.77 5.43 -2.31
C ILE A 9 -8.96 6.27 -1.04
N LYS A 10 -8.68 7.57 -1.08
CA LYS A 10 -8.80 8.47 0.06
C LYS A 10 -10.24 8.58 0.59
N ALA A 11 -11.25 8.53 -0.29
CA ALA A 11 -12.66 8.59 0.09
C ALA A 11 -13.16 7.28 0.73
N ASN A 12 -12.55 6.14 0.39
CA ASN A 12 -13.05 4.82 0.79
C ASN A 12 -12.21 4.13 1.87
N TYR A 13 -10.97 4.57 2.10
CA TYR A 13 -10.08 3.99 3.09
C TYR A 13 -9.64 5.02 4.14
N ASN A 14 -9.31 4.54 5.33
CA ASN A 14 -8.82 5.37 6.41
C ASN A 14 -7.83 4.59 7.29
N GLU A 15 -7.40 5.20 8.40
CA GLU A 15 -6.40 4.62 9.30
C GLU A 15 -6.88 3.36 10.05
N LYS A 16 -8.20 3.14 10.11
CA LYS A 16 -8.77 1.90 10.65
C LYS A 16 -8.56 0.79 9.64
N ARG A 17 -8.11 -0.37 10.14
CA ARG A 17 -7.98 -1.59 9.35
C ARG A 17 -9.36 -2.04 8.91
N GLU A 18 -9.54 -2.26 7.62
CA GLU A 18 -10.78 -2.76 7.06
C GLU A 18 -10.54 -4.14 6.46
N PHE A 19 -11.33 -5.13 6.90
CA PHE A 19 -11.19 -6.50 6.44
C PHE A 19 -11.97 -6.70 5.14
N LEU A 20 -11.26 -6.96 4.04
CA LEU A 20 -11.80 -7.19 2.71
C LEU A 20 -11.03 -8.33 2.06
N ASP A 21 -11.71 -9.24 1.36
CA ASP A 21 -11.10 -10.33 0.60
C ASP A 21 -10.08 -11.18 1.41
N GLY A 22 -10.36 -11.41 2.69
CA GLY A 22 -9.51 -12.24 3.56
C GLY A 22 -8.25 -11.53 4.09
N VAL A 23 -8.06 -10.25 3.79
CA VAL A 23 -6.93 -9.44 4.27
C VAL A 23 -7.42 -8.09 4.79
N PHE A 24 -6.56 -7.38 5.52
CA PHE A 24 -6.85 -6.04 6.01
C PHE A 24 -6.21 -5.00 5.10
N TYR A 25 -7.00 -4.02 4.69
CA TYR A 25 -6.54 -2.84 3.98
C TYR A 25 -6.49 -1.66 4.95
N ARG A 26 -5.45 -0.83 4.82
CA ARG A 26 -5.31 0.39 5.60
C ARG A 26 -4.66 1.49 4.77
N LEU A 27 -5.28 2.67 4.79
CA LEU A 27 -4.69 3.91 4.33
C LEU A 27 -4.25 4.73 5.54
N ARG A 28 -3.00 5.18 5.58
CA ARG A 28 -2.53 6.08 6.62
C ARG A 28 -1.94 7.34 6.02
N LEU A 29 -2.40 8.49 6.48
CA LEU A 29 -1.75 9.76 6.18
C LEU A 29 -0.60 9.96 7.16
N LEU A 30 0.57 10.29 6.63
CA LEU A 30 1.80 10.49 7.38
C LEU A 30 2.20 11.98 7.31
N PRO A 31 3.09 12.46 8.19
CA PRO A 31 3.65 13.81 8.09
C PRO A 31 4.37 14.05 6.76
N ASN A 32 4.63 15.31 6.45
CA ASN A 32 5.36 15.75 5.24
C ASN A 32 4.68 15.34 3.94
N ASP A 33 3.35 15.44 3.88
CA ASP A 33 2.55 15.10 2.70
C ASP A 33 2.83 13.70 2.14
N THR A 34 3.09 12.74 3.01
CA THR A 34 3.26 11.33 2.63
C THR A 34 2.06 10.50 3.06
N ALA A 35 1.84 9.38 2.38
CA ALA A 35 0.80 8.43 2.72
C ALA A 35 1.32 6.99 2.59
N GLU A 36 0.70 6.09 3.35
CA GLU A 36 0.99 4.66 3.36
C GLU A 36 -0.26 3.86 2.98
N LEU A 37 -0.12 2.98 2.01
CA LEU A 37 -1.09 1.92 1.73
C LEU A 37 -0.50 0.61 2.25
N ALA A 38 -1.23 -0.05 3.15
CA ALA A 38 -0.81 -1.32 3.73
C ALA A 38 -1.86 -2.40 3.47
N ILE A 39 -1.42 -3.50 2.88
CA ILE A 39 -2.15 -4.77 2.87
C ILE A 39 -1.58 -5.63 4.00
N ILE A 40 -2.45 -6.05 4.90
CA ILE A 40 -2.12 -6.67 6.17
C ILE A 40 -2.77 -8.05 6.22
N HIS A 41 -1.96 -9.09 6.35
CA HIS A 41 -2.41 -10.46 6.53
C HIS A 41 -2.38 -10.81 8.02
N SER A 42 -3.36 -11.61 8.45
CA SER A 42 -3.32 -12.23 9.77
C SER A 42 -2.53 -13.53 9.69
N GLY A 43 -1.42 -13.59 10.40
CA GLY A 43 -0.65 -14.82 10.55
C GLY A 43 -1.40 -15.86 11.39
N PRO A 44 -1.03 -17.15 11.28
CA PRO A 44 -1.67 -18.25 11.99
C PRO A 44 -1.59 -18.11 13.52
N CYS A 45 -0.63 -17.33 14.03
CA CYS A 45 -0.43 -17.07 15.45
C CYS A 45 -0.92 -15.68 15.91
N GLY A 46 -1.73 -14.99 15.11
CA GLY A 46 -2.20 -13.63 15.41
C GLY A 46 -1.20 -12.52 15.05
N GLU A 47 -0.14 -12.86 14.32
CA GLU A 47 0.85 -11.91 13.82
C GLU A 47 0.25 -10.98 12.76
N THR A 48 0.68 -9.72 12.74
CA THR A 48 0.30 -8.75 11.71
C THR A 48 1.39 -8.73 10.64
N ILE A 49 1.11 -9.32 9.49
CA ILE A 49 2.07 -9.44 8.39
C ILE A 49 1.78 -8.35 7.34
N HIS A 50 2.77 -7.52 7.01
CA HIS A 50 2.59 -6.43 6.05
C HIS A 50 3.11 -6.85 4.66
N ALA A 51 2.19 -7.08 3.71
CA ALA A 51 2.54 -7.63 2.41
C ALA A 51 1.50 -7.33 1.31
N PRO A 52 1.75 -6.35 0.42
CA PRO A 52 2.76 -5.29 0.47
C PRO A 52 2.31 -4.05 1.28
N LYS A 53 3.29 -3.28 1.75
CA LYS A 53 3.14 -1.95 2.35
C LYS A 53 3.96 -0.94 1.56
N VAL A 54 3.31 0.09 1.02
CA VAL A 54 3.94 1.10 0.16
C VAL A 54 3.76 2.47 0.78
N THR A 55 4.82 3.29 0.72
CA THR A 55 4.77 4.71 1.12
C THR A 55 5.01 5.55 -0.12
N PHE A 56 4.24 6.62 -0.29
CA PHE A 56 4.29 7.50 -1.44
C PHE A 56 4.06 8.96 -1.01
N ASP A 57 4.51 9.88 -1.85
CA ASP A 57 4.27 11.31 -1.68
C ASP A 57 2.90 11.68 -2.26
N VAL A 58 2.07 12.36 -1.48
CA VAL A 58 0.67 12.68 -1.83
C VAL A 58 0.60 13.79 -2.88
N VAL A 59 1.58 14.69 -2.92
CA VAL A 59 1.61 15.84 -3.84
C VAL A 59 2.09 15.43 -5.23
N THR A 60 3.07 14.56 -5.32
CA THR A 60 3.64 14.08 -6.59
C THR A 60 3.01 12.76 -7.02
N ARG A 61 2.36 12.04 -6.10
CA ARG A 61 1.78 10.71 -6.29
C ARG A 61 2.83 9.67 -6.69
N GLN A 62 4.10 9.93 -6.32
CA GLN A 62 5.23 9.06 -6.61
C GLN A 62 5.57 8.17 -5.41
N PRO A 63 5.91 6.89 -5.64
CA PRO A 63 6.29 6.00 -4.57
C PRO A 63 7.67 6.35 -4.02
N LEU A 64 7.83 6.17 -2.71
CA LEU A 64 9.06 6.48 -1.98
C LEU A 64 9.76 5.21 -1.50
N ARG A 65 9.00 4.20 -1.07
CA ARG A 65 9.53 2.92 -0.57
C ARG A 65 8.45 1.84 -0.56
N VAL A 66 8.90 0.60 -0.55
CA VAL A 66 8.05 -0.58 -0.39
C VAL A 66 8.63 -1.54 0.64
N PHE A 67 7.74 -2.17 1.38
CA PHE A 67 8.04 -3.21 2.33
C PHE A 67 7.09 -4.39 2.11
N ASP A 68 7.62 -5.59 1.97
CA ASP A 68 6.86 -6.83 1.89
C ASP A 68 7.55 -7.91 2.73
N SER A 69 6.89 -8.30 3.83
CA SER A 69 7.39 -9.34 4.74
C SER A 69 7.08 -10.76 4.31
N LEU A 70 6.19 -10.99 3.33
CA LEU A 70 5.90 -12.32 2.79
C LEU A 70 6.82 -12.69 1.62
N ALA A 71 7.40 -11.70 0.94
CA ALA A 71 8.39 -11.95 -0.10
C ALA A 71 9.63 -12.68 0.45
N THR A 72 10.23 -13.57 -0.34
CA THR A 72 11.47 -14.29 -0.02
C THR A 72 12.50 -14.04 -1.12
N PRO A 73 13.56 -13.23 -0.88
CA PRO A 73 13.88 -12.54 0.37
C PRO A 73 12.88 -11.41 0.69
N THR A 74 12.81 -10.99 1.97
CA THR A 74 12.01 -9.84 2.40
C THR A 74 12.33 -8.61 1.57
N ILE A 75 11.31 -7.94 1.06
CA ILE A 75 11.49 -6.71 0.31
C ILE A 75 11.42 -5.55 1.29
N ASN A 76 12.47 -4.75 1.34
CA ASN A 76 12.51 -3.49 2.08
C ASN A 76 13.46 -2.55 1.36
N VAL A 77 12.94 -1.85 0.34
CA VAL A 77 13.73 -1.03 -0.57
C VAL A 77 13.09 0.33 -0.77
N THR A 78 13.92 1.34 -0.94
CA THR A 78 13.52 2.69 -1.31
C THR A 78 13.55 2.88 -2.82
N TYR A 79 12.86 3.92 -3.30
CA TYR A 79 12.84 4.27 -4.71
C TYR A 79 14.25 4.54 -5.28
N ALA A 80 15.16 5.08 -4.46
CA ALA A 80 16.55 5.34 -4.86
C ALA A 80 17.36 4.04 -5.06
N GLU A 81 17.01 2.96 -4.36
CA GLU A 81 17.72 1.68 -4.42
C GLU A 81 17.20 0.80 -5.57
N ALA A 82 15.88 0.74 -5.75
CA ALA A 82 15.24 -0.15 -6.72
C ALA A 82 13.96 0.50 -7.32
N PRO A 83 14.09 1.50 -8.20
CA PRO A 83 12.95 2.29 -8.69
C PRO A 83 11.92 1.44 -9.43
N ASP A 84 12.36 0.49 -10.27
CA ASP A 84 11.46 -0.37 -11.04
C ASP A 84 10.63 -1.28 -10.12
N GLN A 85 11.27 -1.93 -9.14
CA GLN A 85 10.60 -2.79 -8.19
C GLN A 85 9.62 -2.03 -7.29
N VAL A 86 10.01 -0.82 -6.86
CA VAL A 86 9.13 0.06 -6.07
C VAL A 86 7.92 0.50 -6.88
N ASN A 87 8.10 0.88 -8.14
CA ASN A 87 7.00 1.25 -9.04
C ASN A 87 6.04 0.09 -9.28
N GLU A 88 6.58 -1.10 -9.58
CA GLU A 88 5.77 -2.29 -9.82
C GLU A 88 4.90 -2.64 -8.62
N LEU A 89 5.49 -2.73 -7.43
CA LEU A 89 4.76 -3.06 -6.20
C LEU A 89 3.80 -1.95 -5.79
N PHE A 90 4.13 -0.68 -6.06
CA PHE A 90 3.22 0.44 -5.84
C PHE A 90 1.97 0.34 -6.70
N GLU A 91 2.11 0.16 -8.01
CA GLU A 91 0.98 0.05 -8.93
C GLU A 91 0.14 -1.21 -8.62
N LEU A 92 0.78 -2.35 -8.33
CA LEU A 92 0.07 -3.55 -7.89
C LEU A 92 -0.74 -3.32 -6.60
N THR A 93 -0.17 -2.59 -5.63
CA THR A 93 -0.86 -2.26 -4.38
C THR A 93 -2.06 -1.34 -4.65
N VAL A 94 -1.88 -0.30 -5.46
CA VAL A 94 -2.97 0.61 -5.87
C VAL A 94 -4.09 -0.17 -6.56
N THR A 95 -3.77 -1.07 -7.50
CA THR A 95 -4.76 -1.92 -8.16
C THR A 95 -5.52 -2.80 -7.17
N LYS A 96 -4.84 -3.42 -6.19
CA LYS A 96 -5.50 -4.22 -5.16
C LYS A 96 -6.46 -3.39 -4.31
N PHE A 97 -6.07 -2.19 -3.90
CA PHE A 97 -6.95 -1.27 -3.17
C PHE A 97 -8.19 -0.88 -3.99
N LEU A 98 -8.04 -0.64 -5.28
CA LEU A 98 -9.19 -0.31 -6.12
C LEU A 98 -10.10 -1.52 -6.30
N ASN A 99 -9.55 -2.69 -6.58
CA ASN A 99 -10.32 -3.91 -6.84
C ASN A 99 -11.07 -4.41 -5.60
N ALA A 100 -10.49 -4.32 -4.40
CA ALA A 100 -11.10 -4.78 -3.16
C ALA A 100 -12.45 -4.10 -2.83
N LYS A 101 -12.73 -2.95 -3.45
CA LYS A 101 -14.01 -2.23 -3.34
C LYS A 101 -14.69 -1.99 -4.69
N ASN A 102 -14.24 -2.64 -5.76
CA ASN A 102 -14.74 -2.43 -7.13
C ASN A 102 -14.72 -0.94 -7.56
N LEU A 103 -13.62 -0.24 -7.26
CA LEU A 103 -13.40 1.19 -7.57
C LEU A 103 -12.68 1.41 -8.91
N GLY A 104 -12.47 0.34 -9.68
CA GLY A 104 -11.79 0.32 -10.98
C GLY A 104 -12.46 1.15 -12.06
#